data_AF-A0A8J2Z2Z9-F1
#
_entry.id   AF-A0A8J2Z2Z9-F1
#
_cell.length_a   1.000
_cell.length_b   1.000
_cell.length_c   1.000
_cell.angle_alpha   90.00
_cell.angle_beta   90.00
_cell.angle_gamma   90.00
#
_symmetry.space_group_name_H-M   'P 1'
#
loop_
_entity.id
_entity.type
_entity.pdbx_description
1 polymer ?
#
loop_
_entity_poly.entity_id
_entity_poly.type
_entity_poly.pdbx_seq_one_letter_code
_entity_poly.pdbx_strand_id
1 'polypeptide(L)'
;MRFSEPKSKVGKSMLGVDIGYYANNRNTSRWFLNGESAPLPKIAELLGYSSVSQFKLAMQQYGVALVLSKGLDKLRESNNG
;
A
#
# COMPACT_ATOMS: atom_id res chain seq x y z
N MET A 1 1.20 -13.99 0.32
CA MET A 1 0.30 -13.55 1.40
C MET A 1 -0.43 -12.31 0.91
N ARG A 2 -1.76 -12.27 1.00
CA ARG A 2 -2.60 -11.16 0.50
C ARG A 2 -3.06 -10.33 1.69
N PHE A 3 -2.47 -9.14 1.86
CA PHE A 3 -2.92 -8.18 2.86
C PHE A 3 -3.96 -7.27 2.21
N SER A 4 -5.23 -7.49 2.55
CA SER A 4 -6.36 -6.69 2.07
C SER A 4 -6.97 -5.95 3.26
N GLU A 5 -6.86 -4.63 3.26
CA GLU A 5 -7.42 -3.76 4.30
C GLU A 5 -8.91 -3.41 4.03
N PRO A 6 -9.60 -2.70 4.97
CA PRO A 6 -11.06 -2.54 4.98
C PRO A 6 -11.64 -2.06 3.65
N LYS A 7 -12.79 -2.62 3.32
CA LYS A 7 -13.53 -2.32 2.09
C LYS A 7 -14.21 -0.95 2.20
N SER A 8 -14.21 -0.19 1.11
CA SER A 8 -15.02 1.01 0.94
C SER A 8 -16.52 0.67 1.06
N LYS A 9 -17.40 1.68 1.09
CA LYS A 9 -18.86 1.48 1.06
C LYS A 9 -19.35 0.63 -0.13
N VAL A 10 -18.53 0.51 -1.18
CA VAL A 10 -18.78 -0.27 -2.39
C VAL A 10 -18.07 -1.65 -2.37
N GLY A 11 -17.50 -2.06 -1.24
CA GLY A 11 -16.87 -3.37 -1.09
C GLY A 11 -15.44 -3.49 -1.62
N LYS A 12 -14.81 -2.39 -2.09
CA LYS A 12 -13.45 -2.41 -2.67
C LYS A 12 -12.38 -2.03 -1.61
N SER A 13 -11.29 -2.78 -1.49
CA SER A 13 -10.18 -2.41 -0.60
C SER A 13 -9.56 -1.07 -1.01
N MET A 14 -9.47 -0.11 -0.09
CA MET A 14 -8.98 1.25 -0.39
C MET A 14 -7.46 1.31 -0.57
N LEU A 15 -6.72 0.50 0.18
CA LEU A 15 -5.29 0.30 0.04
C LEU A 15 -5.01 -1.18 0.24
N GLY A 16 -4.07 -1.73 -0.53
CA GLY A 16 -3.72 -3.14 -0.39
C GLY A 16 -2.42 -3.48 -1.10
N VAL A 17 -1.85 -4.61 -0.71
CA VAL A 17 -0.66 -5.17 -1.34
C VAL A 17 -0.77 -6.69 -1.43
N ASP A 18 -0.55 -7.20 -2.63
CA ASP A 18 -0.36 -8.63 -2.89
C ASP A 18 1.12 -8.92 -2.96
N ILE A 19 1.61 -9.74 -2.03
CA ILE A 19 3.00 -10.20 -2.01
C ILE A 19 3.02 -11.66 -2.51
N GLY A 20 3.55 -11.84 -3.71
CA GLY A 20 3.84 -13.12 -4.31
C GLY A 20 5.26 -13.58 -3.95
N TYR A 21 5.36 -14.82 -3.45
CA TYR A 21 6.64 -15.50 -3.24
C TYR A 21 6.83 -16.50 -4.37
N TYR A 22 7.86 -16.32 -5.18
CA TYR A 22 8.25 -17.29 -6.20
C TYR A 22 9.36 -18.21 -5.68
N ALA A 23 9.43 -19.42 -6.23
CA ALA A 23 10.43 -20.44 -5.87
C ALA A 23 11.89 -19.93 -5.99
N ASN A 24 12.14 -18.91 -6.81
CA ASN A 24 13.46 -18.31 -7.02
C ASN A 24 13.78 -17.17 -6.03
N ASN A 25 13.13 -17.11 -4.86
CA ASN A 25 13.27 -16.04 -3.87
C ASN A 25 13.00 -14.62 -4.40
N ARG A 26 12.39 -14.49 -5.58
CA ARG A 26 11.87 -13.21 -6.08
C ARG A 26 10.57 -12.91 -5.37
N ASN A 27 10.54 -11.83 -4.62
CA ASN A 27 9.34 -11.23 -4.09
C ASN A 27 8.74 -10.30 -5.15
N THR A 28 7.50 -10.52 -5.56
CA THR A 28 6.74 -9.51 -6.32
C THR A 28 5.71 -8.90 -5.40
N SER A 29 5.61 -7.57 -5.43
CA SER A 29 4.57 -6.84 -4.71
C SER A 29 3.72 -6.08 -5.71
N ARG A 30 2.41 -6.37 -5.76
CA ARG A 30 1.44 -5.57 -6.51
C ARG A 30 0.65 -4.72 -5.52
N TRP A 31 0.62 -3.42 -5.76
CA TRP A 31 -0.06 -2.46 -4.89
C TRP A 31 -1.39 -2.05 -5.49
N PHE A 32 -2.35 -1.77 -4.61
CA PHE A 32 -3.70 -1.40 -5.00
C PHE A 32 -4.14 -0.15 -4.26
N LEU A 33 -4.83 0.74 -4.98
CA LEU A 33 -5.46 1.94 -4.46
C LEU A 33 -6.91 1.96 -4.94
N ASN A 34 -7.87 2.08 -4.02
CA ASN A 34 -9.31 2.07 -4.32
C ASN A 34 -9.78 0.88 -5.17
N GLY A 35 -9.13 -0.28 -4.99
CA GLY A 35 -9.41 -1.51 -5.74
C GLY A 35 -8.75 -1.59 -7.12
N GLU A 36 -7.95 -0.60 -7.52
CA GLU A 36 -7.22 -0.58 -8.80
C GLU A 36 -5.72 -0.74 -8.58
N SER A 37 -5.02 -1.35 -9.53
CA SER A 37 -3.57 -1.50 -9.46
C SER A 37 -2.90 -0.13 -9.49
N ALA A 38 -2.02 0.14 -8.54
CA ALA A 38 -1.32 1.41 -8.41
C ALA A 38 0.20 1.21 -8.45
N PRO A 39 0.95 2.08 -9.15
CA PRO A 39 2.40 2.02 -9.18
C PRO A 39 2.99 2.51 -7.84
N LEU A 40 4.14 1.96 -7.43
CA LEU A 40 4.81 2.31 -6.17
C LEU A 40 5.02 3.82 -5.95
N PRO A 41 5.45 4.62 -6.95
CA PRO A 41 5.60 6.06 -6.80
C PRO A 41 4.31 6.75 -6.31
N LYS A 42 3.15 6.36 -6.86
CA LYS A 42 1.85 6.93 -6.46
C LYS A 42 1.49 6.60 -5.01
N ILE A 43 1.84 5.38 -4.56
CA ILE A 43 1.65 4.98 -3.15
C ILE A 43 2.59 5.75 -2.23
N ALA A 44 3.85 5.92 -2.63
CA ALA A 44 4.84 6.67 -1.87
C ALA A 44 4.42 8.14 -1.71
N GLU A 45 3.94 8.77 -2.79
CA GLU A 45 3.44 10.14 -2.80
C GLU A 45 2.21 10.32 -1.89
N LEU A 46 1.21 9.44 -2.00
CA LEU A 46 0.03 9.43 -1.13
C LEU A 46 0.42 9.38 0.36
N LEU A 47 1.43 8.58 0.68
CA LEU A 47 1.95 8.43 2.02
C LEU A 47 2.84 9.59 2.47
N GLY A 48 3.17 10.53 1.58
CA GLY A 48 4.01 11.69 1.86
C GLY A 48 5.51 11.40 1.87
N TYR A 49 5.96 10.31 1.23
CA TYR A 49 7.38 10.03 1.05
C TYR A 49 7.93 10.79 -0.16
N SER A 50 9.14 11.33 -0.02
CA SER A 50 9.81 12.10 -1.07
C SER A 50 10.29 11.24 -2.24
N SER A 51 10.45 9.93 -2.02
CA SER A 51 10.89 8.98 -3.04
C SER A 51 10.45 7.55 -2.74
N VAL A 52 10.43 6.73 -3.79
CA VAL A 52 10.20 5.28 -3.68
C VAL A 52 11.25 4.61 -2.80
N SER A 53 12.50 5.10 -2.80
CA SER A 53 13.58 4.54 -1.98
C SER A 53 13.34 4.75 -0.50
N GLN A 54 12.91 5.95 -0.09
CA GLN A 54 12.52 6.21 1.30
C GLN A 54 11.31 5.39 1.73
N PHE A 55 10.33 5.24 0.85
CA PHE A 55 9.17 4.38 1.10
C PHE A 55 9.59 2.92 1.33
N LYS A 56 10.47 2.37 0.48
CA LYS A 56 11.01 1.01 0.65
C LYS A 56 11.78 0.84 1.96
N LEU A 57 12.59 1.83 2.33
CA LEU A 57 13.33 1.83 3.59
C LEU A 57 12.38 1.82 4.79
N ALA A 58 11.33 2.66 4.76
CA ALA A 58 10.31 2.69 5.80
C ALA A 58 9.56 1.36 5.91
N MET A 59 9.22 0.70 4.79
CA MET A 59 8.63 -0.64 4.83
C MET A 59 9.55 -1.70 5.46
N GLN A 60 10.86 -1.60 5.24
CA GLN A 60 11.84 -2.50 5.86
C GLN A 60 12.00 -2.23 7.36
N GLN A 61 11.98 -0.97 7.77
CA GLN A 61 12.18 -0.56 9.16
C GLN A 61 10.95 -0.79 10.04
N TYR A 62 9.76 -0.49 9.53
CA TYR A 62 8.52 -0.46 10.31
C TYR A 62 7.55 -1.60 9.98
N GLY A 63 7.82 -2.35 8.92
CA GLY A 63 6.94 -3.40 8.41
C GLY A 63 5.79 -2.87 7.56
N VAL A 64 5.31 -3.72 6.66
CA VAL A 64 4.27 -3.39 5.68
C VAL A 64 2.93 -3.03 6.35
N ALA A 65 2.57 -3.71 7.43
CA ALA A 65 1.30 -3.49 8.13
C ALA A 65 1.18 -2.05 8.68
N LEU A 66 2.22 -1.54 9.35
CA LEU A 66 2.21 -0.19 9.91
C LEU A 66 2.10 0.87 8.80
N VAL A 67 2.79 0.65 7.68
CA VAL A 67 2.77 1.55 6.53
C VAL A 67 1.39 1.57 5.87
N LEU A 68 0.71 0.43 5.77
CA LEU A 68 -0.66 0.35 5.25
C LEU A 68 -1.65 1.11 6.13
N SER A 69 -1.61 0.92 7.45
CA SER A 69 -2.52 1.61 8.36
C SER A 69 -2.39 3.14 8.28
N LYS A 70 -1.16 3.67 8.19
CA LYS A 70 -0.92 5.10 7.97
C LYS A 70 -1.46 5.60 6.62
N GLY A 71 -1.36 4.79 5.56
CA GLY A 71 -1.90 5.14 4.25
C GLY A 71 -3.41 5.14 4.21
N LEU A 72 -4.03 4.25 4.97
CA LEU A 72 -5.48 4.20 5.12
C LEU A 72 -6.02 5.47 5.79
N ASP A 73 -5.38 5.92 6.86
CA ASP A 73 -5.80 7.14 7.56
C ASP A 73 -5.72 8.36 6.64
N LYS A 74 -4.63 8.51 5.88
CA LYS A 74 -4.52 9.56 4.85
C LYS A 74 -5.58 9.46 3.76
N LEU A 75 -5.93 8.24 3.32
CA LEU A 75 -7.00 8.05 2.33
C LEU A 75 -8.38 8.43 2.88
N ARG A 76 -8.63 8.21 4.17
CA ARG A 76 -9.87 8.63 4.83
C ARG A 76 -9.94 10.15 4.94
N GLU A 77 -8.84 10.80 5.29
CA GLU A 77 -8.73 12.27 5.32
C GLU A 77 -9.00 12.86 3.93
N SER A 78 -8.38 12.31 2.89
CA SER A 78 -8.56 12.80 1.51
C SER A 78 -9.96 12.56 0.93
N ASN A 79 -10.69 11.54 1.37
CA ASN A 79 -12.05 11.24 0.87
C ASN A 79 -13.15 12.00 1.63
N ASN A 80 -12.82 12.61 2.77
CA ASN A 80 -13.75 13.37 3.62
C ASN A 80 -13.63 14.90 3.44
N GLY A 81 -12.77 15.38 2.52
CA GLY A 81 -12.71 16.77 2.08
C GLY A 81 -13.49 16.97 0.79
#